data_AF-A0A1G4Y2M0-F1
#
_entry.id   AF-A0A1G4Y2M0-F1
#
_cell.length_a   1.000
_cell.length_b   1.000
_cell.length_c   1.000
_cell.angle_alpha   90.00
_cell.angle_beta   90.00
_cell.angle_gamma   90.00
#
_symmetry.space_group_name_H-M   'P 1'
#
loop_
_entity.id
_entity.type
_entity.pdbx_description
1 polymer ?
#
loop_
_entity_poly.entity_id
_entity_poly.type
_entity_poly.pdbx_seq_one_letter_code
_entity_poly.pdbx_strand_id
1 'polypeptide(L)'
;MFDFFKKKSPAPAPAPATEAAPAVPLPLDGREGHVGAIESLTLDGTMYFFGFDFGSDLVLSPLIADIDLAARFASRHMAQRDGLHDEAYWRELAGYAVEGSELCTEAASRTFTTASLAQAVASLARVHREGSVEPGFAVGYHLRYLLGAAGGWQALEETDADDVDEWINVIGGNEPLAEGATLQEIASRLQAHLNALVDAAPANWSTKFAALKG
;
A
#
# COMPACT_ATOMS: atom_id res chain seq x y z
N MET A 1 -65.39 -41.39 -22.00
CA MET A 1 -65.17 -40.12 -21.27
C MET A 1 -63.86 -40.29 -20.54
N PHE A 2 -62.78 -39.72 -21.09
CA PHE A 2 -61.39 -39.95 -20.67
C PHE A 2 -61.05 -39.04 -19.49
N ASP A 3 -60.61 -39.65 -18.39
CA ASP A 3 -60.19 -38.92 -17.18
C ASP A 3 -58.73 -38.46 -17.27
N PHE A 4 -58.53 -37.26 -16.74
CA PHE A 4 -57.37 -36.40 -16.90
C PHE A 4 -56.11 -36.90 -16.18
N PHE A 5 -54.99 -36.86 -16.89
CA PHE A 5 -53.64 -37.01 -16.33
C PHE A 5 -53.34 -35.95 -15.26
N LYS A 6 -53.08 -36.38 -14.02
CA LYS A 6 -52.47 -35.54 -12.98
C LYS A 6 -51.02 -35.23 -13.36
N LYS A 7 -50.75 -33.99 -13.75
CA LYS A 7 -49.40 -33.47 -14.01
C LYS A 7 -48.68 -33.30 -12.66
N LYS A 8 -47.61 -34.07 -12.45
CA LYS A 8 -46.74 -33.99 -11.27
C LYS A 8 -45.91 -32.70 -11.38
N SER A 9 -46.02 -31.80 -10.40
CA SER A 9 -45.21 -30.58 -10.36
C SER A 9 -43.72 -30.95 -10.28
N PRO A 10 -42.83 -30.27 -11.04
CA PRO A 10 -41.40 -30.51 -10.94
C PRO A 10 -40.88 -30.10 -9.55
N ALA A 11 -39.93 -30.88 -9.03
CA ALA A 11 -39.24 -30.58 -7.78
C ALA A 11 -38.51 -29.23 -7.88
N PRO A 12 -38.42 -28.44 -6.80
CA PRO A 12 -37.65 -27.20 -6.79
C PRO A 12 -36.18 -27.50 -7.10
N ALA A 13 -35.60 -26.68 -7.97
CA ALA A 13 -34.18 -26.73 -8.27
C ALA A 13 -33.36 -26.45 -6.99
N PRO A 14 -32.21 -27.13 -6.80
CA PRO A 14 -31.33 -26.83 -5.68
C PRO A 14 -30.89 -25.36 -5.76
N ALA A 15 -30.94 -24.67 -4.62
CA ALA A 15 -30.42 -23.31 -4.52
C ALA A 15 -28.94 -23.29 -4.94
N PRO A 16 -28.49 -22.24 -5.66
CA PRO A 16 -27.07 -22.10 -6.00
C PRO A 16 -26.25 -22.08 -4.70
N ALA A 17 -25.15 -22.84 -4.68
CA ALA A 17 -24.20 -22.79 -3.58
C ALA A 17 -23.74 -21.35 -3.42
N THR A 18 -23.99 -20.78 -2.24
CA THR A 18 -23.43 -19.49 -1.84
C THR A 18 -21.90 -19.60 -1.91
N GLU A 19 -21.27 -18.86 -2.81
CA GLU A 19 -19.83 -18.67 -2.76
C GLU A 19 -19.48 -18.17 -1.36
N ALA A 20 -18.60 -18.89 -0.67
CA ALA A 20 -18.17 -18.50 0.66
C ALA A 20 -17.52 -17.12 0.57
N ALA A 21 -17.94 -16.19 1.43
CA ALA A 21 -17.35 -14.88 1.50
C ALA A 21 -15.83 -14.98 1.69
N PRO A 22 -15.03 -14.07 1.09
CA PRO A 22 -13.58 -14.10 1.23
C PRO A 22 -13.16 -14.07 2.70
N ALA A 23 -12.16 -14.87 3.05
CA ALA A 23 -11.60 -14.89 4.39
C ALA A 23 -10.99 -13.53 4.74
N VAL A 24 -11.21 -13.07 5.97
CA VAL A 24 -10.58 -11.84 6.47
C VAL A 24 -9.09 -12.11 6.70
N PRO A 25 -8.17 -11.30 6.12
CA PRO A 25 -6.75 -11.48 6.33
C PRO A 25 -6.36 -11.16 7.78
N LEU A 26 -5.24 -11.72 8.25
CA LEU A 26 -4.66 -11.35 9.53
C LEU A 26 -4.00 -9.97 9.44
N PRO A 27 -3.91 -9.22 10.55
CA PRO A 27 -3.09 -8.02 10.60
C PRO A 27 -1.61 -8.35 10.39
N LEU A 28 -0.81 -7.33 10.08
CA LEU A 28 0.64 -7.48 10.06
C LEU A 28 1.13 -7.87 11.46
N ASP A 29 2.28 -8.55 11.53
CA ASP A 29 2.78 -9.12 12.78
C ASP A 29 2.90 -8.06 13.88
N GLY A 30 2.32 -8.36 15.05
CA GLY A 30 2.30 -7.46 16.19
C GLY A 30 1.36 -6.25 16.06
N ARG A 31 0.45 -6.22 15.07
CA ARG A 31 -0.50 -5.11 14.82
C ARG A 31 -1.95 -5.37 15.26
N GLU A 32 -2.21 -6.47 15.96
CA GLU A 32 -3.55 -6.80 16.47
C GLU A 32 -4.01 -5.79 17.53
N GLY A 33 -5.24 -5.31 17.42
CA GLY A 33 -5.90 -4.46 18.43
C GLY A 33 -5.47 -3.00 18.44
N HIS A 34 -4.68 -2.55 17.46
CA HIS A 34 -4.26 -1.16 17.36
C HIS A 34 -5.44 -0.19 17.17
N VAL A 35 -5.30 1.02 17.70
CA VAL A 35 -6.24 2.12 17.47
C VAL A 35 -5.88 2.79 16.16
N GLY A 36 -6.75 2.75 15.17
CA GLY A 36 -6.41 3.25 13.83
C GLY A 36 -7.61 3.60 12.96
N ALA A 37 -7.35 4.05 11.74
CA ALA A 37 -8.36 4.30 10.72
C ALA A 37 -8.13 3.40 9.49
N ILE A 38 -9.08 3.41 8.56
CA ILE A 38 -8.90 2.83 7.23
C ILE A 38 -8.45 3.94 6.30
N GLU A 39 -7.32 3.72 5.63
CA GLU A 39 -6.73 4.60 4.64
C GLU A 39 -6.73 3.91 3.26
N SER A 40 -6.47 4.68 2.19
CA SER A 40 -6.44 4.11 0.84
C SER A 40 -5.33 4.68 -0.05
N LEU A 41 -4.91 3.85 -1.00
CA LEU A 41 -4.03 4.22 -2.11
C LEU A 41 -4.55 3.59 -3.41
N THR A 42 -4.13 4.12 -4.54
CA THR A 42 -4.40 3.54 -5.86
C THR A 42 -3.11 2.99 -6.46
N LEU A 43 -3.13 1.75 -6.93
CA LEU A 43 -2.04 1.13 -7.68
C LEU A 43 -2.59 0.51 -8.96
N ASP A 44 -2.05 0.91 -10.11
CA ASP A 44 -2.49 0.45 -11.44
C ASP A 44 -4.01 0.62 -11.65
N GLY A 45 -4.56 1.74 -11.15
CA GLY A 45 -6.00 2.05 -11.21
C GLY A 45 -6.86 1.23 -10.24
N THR A 46 -6.29 0.31 -9.47
CA THR A 46 -7.01 -0.42 -8.41
C THR A 46 -6.85 0.32 -7.08
N MET A 47 -7.96 0.67 -6.45
CA MET A 47 -7.96 1.20 -5.09
C MET A 47 -7.76 0.06 -4.09
N TYR A 48 -6.81 0.26 -3.17
CA TYR A 48 -6.56 -0.63 -2.05
C TYR A 48 -6.77 0.14 -0.75
N PHE A 49 -7.36 -0.55 0.22
CA PHE A 49 -7.57 -0.08 1.58
C PHE A 49 -6.55 -0.75 2.52
N PHE A 50 -6.19 -0.05 3.58
CA PHE A 50 -5.35 -0.60 4.65
C PHE A 50 -5.66 0.07 5.98
N GLY A 51 -5.44 -0.66 7.08
CA GLY A 51 -5.51 -0.10 8.43
C GLY A 51 -4.24 0.73 8.73
N PHE A 52 -4.40 1.86 9.40
CA PHE A 52 -3.29 2.72 9.80
C PHE A 52 -3.47 3.23 11.25
N ASP A 53 -2.43 3.12 12.07
CA ASP A 53 -2.37 3.70 13.41
C ASP A 53 -1.52 4.98 13.38
N PHE A 54 -2.17 6.14 13.49
CA PHE A 54 -1.51 7.45 13.53
C PHE A 54 -0.72 7.71 14.81
N GLY A 55 -1.04 7.03 15.92
CA GLY A 55 -0.34 7.21 17.18
C GLY A 55 1.01 6.51 17.17
N SER A 56 1.08 5.32 16.57
CA SER A 56 2.31 4.54 16.46
C SER A 56 3.02 4.72 15.11
N ASP A 57 2.39 5.41 14.16
CA ASP A 57 2.87 5.68 12.80
C ASP A 57 3.08 4.40 11.97
N LEU A 58 2.07 3.53 11.94
CA LEU A 58 2.21 2.16 11.41
C LEU A 58 1.04 1.73 10.55
N VAL A 59 1.36 1.03 9.46
CA VAL A 59 0.38 0.25 8.70
C VAL A 59 0.07 -1.04 9.47
N LEU A 60 -1.22 -1.38 9.53
CA LEU A 60 -1.75 -2.47 10.34
C LEU A 60 -2.13 -3.71 9.52
N SER A 61 -2.35 -3.55 8.22
CA SER A 61 -2.92 -4.60 7.38
C SER A 61 -2.16 -4.81 6.06
N PRO A 62 -2.39 -5.94 5.38
CA PRO A 62 -2.15 -6.05 3.94
C PRO A 62 -2.98 -5.02 3.16
N LEU A 63 -2.65 -4.82 1.88
CA LEU A 63 -3.48 -4.06 0.94
C LEU A 63 -4.72 -4.87 0.54
N ILE A 64 -5.91 -4.31 0.77
CA ILE A 64 -7.20 -4.98 0.56
C ILE A 64 -7.97 -4.26 -0.56
N ALA A 65 -8.29 -4.93 -1.66
CA ALA A 65 -8.95 -4.33 -2.83
C ALA A 65 -10.50 -4.26 -2.72
N ASP A 66 -11.05 -4.70 -1.60
CA ASP A 66 -12.50 -4.78 -1.33
C ASP A 66 -12.81 -3.99 -0.06
N ILE A 67 -13.63 -2.96 -0.19
CA ILE A 67 -14.00 -2.06 0.90
C ILE A 67 -14.78 -2.75 2.02
N ASP A 68 -15.63 -3.72 1.68
CA ASP A 68 -16.41 -4.50 2.66
C ASP A 68 -15.50 -5.51 3.37
N LEU A 69 -14.48 -6.04 2.67
CA LEU A 69 -13.43 -6.84 3.30
C LEU A 69 -12.54 -5.99 4.22
N ALA A 70 -12.23 -4.74 3.86
CA ALA A 70 -11.47 -3.83 4.71
C ALA A 70 -12.24 -3.44 5.99
N ALA A 71 -13.55 -3.21 5.88
CA ALA A 71 -14.41 -2.97 7.04
C ALA A 71 -14.46 -4.19 7.98
N ARG A 72 -14.56 -5.40 7.42
CA ARG A 72 -14.50 -6.66 8.19
C ARG A 72 -13.15 -6.91 8.84
N PHE A 73 -12.07 -6.50 8.17
CA PHE A 73 -10.75 -6.54 8.76
C PHE A 73 -10.69 -5.63 10.00
N ALA A 74 -11.07 -4.37 9.85
CA ALA A 74 -11.00 -3.41 10.93
C ALA A 74 -11.92 -3.78 12.12
N SER A 75 -13.13 -4.26 11.86
CA SER A 75 -14.06 -4.68 12.93
C SER A 75 -13.55 -5.87 13.75
N ARG A 76 -12.66 -6.69 13.19
CA ARG A 76 -12.08 -7.85 13.89
C ARG A 76 -10.78 -7.54 14.58
N HIS A 77 -9.95 -6.68 13.99
CA HIS A 77 -8.53 -6.56 14.35
C HIS A 77 -8.13 -5.17 14.84
N MET A 78 -9.01 -4.18 14.77
CA MET A 78 -8.70 -2.78 15.11
C MET A 78 -9.70 -2.20 16.11
N ALA A 79 -9.27 -1.14 16.77
CA ALA A 79 -10.08 -0.32 17.65
C ALA A 79 -10.13 1.14 17.18
N GLN A 80 -11.08 1.89 17.70
CA GLN A 80 -11.06 3.35 17.74
C GLN A 80 -10.73 3.83 19.16
N ARG A 81 -10.54 5.14 19.31
CA ARG A 81 -10.23 5.77 20.61
C ARG A 81 -11.32 5.53 21.67
N ASP A 82 -12.55 5.32 21.24
CA ASP A 82 -13.72 5.04 22.07
C ASP A 82 -14.08 3.55 22.17
N GLY A 83 -13.26 2.67 21.57
CA GLY A 83 -13.37 1.21 21.74
C GLY A 83 -13.57 0.45 20.43
N LEU A 84 -14.16 -0.74 20.54
CA LEU A 84 -14.45 -1.62 19.42
C LEU A 84 -15.75 -1.22 18.74
N HIS A 85 -15.77 -1.31 17.41
CA HIS A 85 -16.95 -1.01 16.59
C HIS A 85 -17.25 -2.12 15.60
N ASP A 86 -18.50 -2.16 15.15
CA ASP A 86 -18.97 -3.16 14.20
C ASP A 86 -18.55 -2.86 12.75
N GLU A 87 -18.81 -3.81 11.85
CA GLU A 87 -18.48 -3.69 10.43
C GLU A 87 -19.18 -2.50 9.75
N ALA A 88 -20.40 -2.14 10.17
CA ALA A 88 -21.15 -1.05 9.56
C ALA A 88 -20.49 0.30 9.83
N TYR A 89 -20.03 0.51 11.08
CA TYR A 89 -19.24 1.66 11.46
C TYR A 89 -17.95 1.76 10.64
N TRP A 90 -17.18 0.67 10.57
CA TRP A 90 -15.92 0.67 9.81
C TRP A 90 -16.16 0.86 8.31
N ARG A 91 -17.29 0.39 7.78
CA ARG A 91 -17.66 0.57 6.38
C ARG A 91 -17.96 2.03 6.03
N GLU A 92 -18.54 2.78 6.96
CA GLU A 92 -18.71 4.23 6.84
C GLU A 92 -17.35 4.93 6.80
N LEU A 93 -16.44 4.60 7.73
CA LEU A 93 -15.08 5.16 7.74
C LEU A 93 -14.28 4.84 6.47
N ALA A 94 -14.36 3.61 5.98
CA ALA A 94 -13.74 3.23 4.72
C ALA A 94 -14.29 4.03 3.52
N GLY A 95 -15.53 4.53 3.61
CA GLY A 95 -16.11 5.43 2.63
C GLY A 95 -15.37 6.77 2.55
N TYR A 96 -14.98 7.35 3.69
CA TYR A 96 -14.18 8.58 3.71
C TYR A 96 -12.80 8.38 3.10
N ALA A 97 -12.20 7.19 3.29
CA ALA A 97 -10.91 6.83 2.68
C ALA A 97 -10.93 6.85 1.14
N VAL A 98 -12.11 6.66 0.52
CA VAL A 98 -12.27 6.79 -0.94
C VAL A 98 -12.10 8.25 -1.37
N GLU A 99 -12.71 9.17 -0.63
CA GLU A 99 -12.73 10.60 -0.96
C GLU A 99 -11.38 11.27 -0.66
N GLY A 100 -10.75 10.92 0.46
CA GLY A 100 -9.51 11.53 0.91
C GLY A 100 -8.65 10.57 1.74
N SER A 101 -7.43 10.99 2.03
CA SER A 101 -6.54 10.31 2.98
C SER A 101 -6.11 11.34 4.01
N GLU A 102 -6.12 10.98 5.29
CA GLU A 102 -5.57 11.86 6.32
C GLU A 102 -4.03 11.86 6.30
N LEU A 103 -3.42 10.89 5.60
CA LEU A 103 -1.97 10.79 5.42
C LEU A 103 -1.45 11.65 4.26
N CYS A 104 -2.31 12.04 3.31
CA CYS A 104 -1.91 12.87 2.20
C CYS A 104 -3.07 13.68 1.61
N THR A 105 -2.85 14.98 1.45
CA THR A 105 -3.84 15.92 0.92
C THR A 105 -4.06 15.79 -0.59
N GLU A 106 -3.02 15.40 -1.34
CA GLU A 106 -3.05 15.36 -2.80
C GLU A 106 -3.33 13.95 -3.33
N ALA A 107 -4.38 13.79 -4.12
CA ALA A 107 -4.76 12.48 -4.68
C ALA A 107 -3.64 11.85 -5.54
N ALA A 108 -2.84 12.67 -6.23
CA ALA A 108 -1.72 12.21 -7.04
C ALA A 108 -0.63 11.53 -6.19
N SER A 109 -0.45 11.97 -4.94
CA SER A 109 0.59 11.44 -4.04
C SER A 109 0.22 10.08 -3.45
N ARG A 110 -1.04 9.65 -3.56
CA ARG A 110 -1.52 8.30 -3.20
C ARG A 110 -1.89 7.45 -4.41
N THR A 111 -1.49 7.86 -5.61
CA THR A 111 -1.76 7.15 -6.87
C THR A 111 -0.45 6.74 -7.53
N PHE A 112 -0.26 5.43 -7.70
CA PHE A 112 0.96 4.84 -8.23
C PHE A 112 0.65 3.94 -9.42
N THR A 113 1.65 3.73 -10.27
CA THR A 113 1.60 2.70 -11.33
C THR A 113 2.89 1.91 -11.31
N THR A 114 2.81 0.60 -11.54
CA THR A 114 4.00 -0.24 -11.67
C THR A 114 4.90 0.24 -12.81
N ALA A 115 4.32 0.81 -13.88
CA ALA A 115 5.04 1.44 -14.97
C ALA A 115 5.89 2.64 -14.52
N SER A 116 5.33 3.58 -13.75
CA SER A 116 6.09 4.74 -13.25
C SER A 116 7.19 4.33 -12.25
N LEU A 117 6.93 3.31 -11.43
CA LEU A 117 7.93 2.78 -10.48
C LEU A 117 9.09 2.11 -11.23
N ALA A 118 8.78 1.27 -12.22
CA ALA A 118 9.81 0.63 -13.06
C ALA A 118 10.61 1.66 -13.87
N GLN A 119 9.96 2.75 -14.33
CA GLN A 119 10.65 3.85 -14.99
C GLN A 119 11.63 4.56 -14.03
N ALA A 120 11.22 4.82 -12.78
CA ALA A 120 12.10 5.41 -11.79
C ALA A 120 13.33 4.53 -11.53
N VAL A 121 13.16 3.21 -11.36
CA VAL A 121 14.28 2.25 -11.23
C VAL A 121 15.19 2.26 -12.46
N ALA A 122 14.62 2.27 -13.67
CA ALA A 122 15.39 2.33 -14.90
C ALA A 122 16.21 3.63 -15.03
N SER A 123 15.64 4.77 -14.63
CA SER A 123 16.34 6.05 -14.57
C SER A 123 17.45 6.01 -13.52
N LEU A 124 17.21 5.45 -12.33
CA LEU A 124 18.22 5.31 -11.29
C LEU A 124 19.40 4.44 -11.73
N ALA A 125 19.12 3.33 -12.41
CA ALA A 125 20.14 2.47 -13.01
C ALA A 125 20.96 3.18 -14.10
N ARG A 126 20.34 4.11 -14.86
CA ARG A 126 21.05 4.95 -15.83
C ARG A 126 22.01 5.90 -15.14
N VAL A 127 21.55 6.61 -14.10
CA VAL A 127 22.38 7.51 -13.29
C VAL A 127 23.57 6.75 -12.69
N HIS A 128 23.34 5.54 -12.17
CA HIS A 128 24.40 4.68 -11.65
C HIS A 128 25.44 4.32 -12.71
N ARG A 129 25.03 4.02 -13.94
CA ARG A 129 25.95 3.63 -15.03
C ARG A 129 26.69 4.82 -15.63
N GLU A 130 26.00 5.94 -15.81
CA GLU A 130 26.45 7.05 -16.66
C GLU A 130 27.00 8.22 -15.82
N GLY A 131 26.66 8.33 -14.54
CA GLY A 131 27.15 9.39 -13.66
C GLY A 131 26.63 10.78 -14.01
N SER A 132 25.48 10.86 -14.68
CA SER A 132 24.80 12.10 -15.04
C SER A 132 23.49 12.25 -14.28
N VAL A 133 23.12 13.49 -13.98
CA VAL A 133 21.79 13.81 -13.39
C VAL A 133 20.67 13.35 -14.31
N GLU A 134 19.52 13.02 -13.73
CA GLU A 134 18.29 12.69 -14.44
C GLU A 134 17.22 13.74 -14.10
N PRO A 135 17.07 14.81 -14.91
CA PRO A 135 16.10 15.86 -14.64
C PRO A 135 14.68 15.33 -14.50
N GLY A 136 14.00 15.74 -13.43
CA GLY A 136 12.64 15.30 -13.11
C GLY A 136 12.57 13.90 -12.48
N PHE A 137 13.70 13.30 -12.12
CA PHE A 137 13.70 12.09 -11.31
C PHE A 137 12.97 12.33 -9.98
N ALA A 138 12.05 11.43 -9.64
CA ALA A 138 11.31 11.47 -8.40
C ALA A 138 10.85 10.07 -7.99
N VAL A 139 10.89 9.81 -6.69
CA VAL A 139 10.18 8.70 -6.04
C VAL A 139 9.36 9.30 -4.92
N GLY A 140 8.03 9.22 -5.04
CA GLY A 140 7.11 9.93 -4.15
C GLY A 140 7.36 9.62 -2.67
N TYR A 141 7.47 10.67 -1.86
CA TYR A 141 7.66 10.58 -0.40
C TYR A 141 6.63 9.65 0.24
N HIS A 142 5.36 9.84 -0.09
CA HIS A 142 4.28 9.08 0.52
C HIS A 142 4.39 7.57 0.30
N LEU A 143 4.89 7.13 -0.87
CA LEU A 143 5.13 5.70 -1.10
C LEU A 143 6.25 5.15 -0.21
N ARG A 144 7.37 5.87 -0.10
CA ARG A 144 8.48 5.48 0.77
C ARG A 144 8.03 5.42 2.24
N TYR A 145 7.27 6.43 2.66
CA TYR A 145 6.65 6.49 3.99
C TYR A 145 5.75 5.29 4.26
N LEU A 146 4.83 4.93 3.36
CA LEU A 146 3.94 3.78 3.54
C LEU A 146 4.69 2.44 3.59
N LEU A 147 5.74 2.27 2.79
CA LEU A 147 6.57 1.07 2.84
C LEU A 147 7.36 0.99 4.15
N GLY A 148 7.89 2.12 4.64
CA GLY A 148 8.53 2.21 5.94
C GLY A 148 7.56 1.87 7.08
N ALA A 149 6.37 2.48 7.08
CA ALA A 149 5.32 2.21 8.07
C ALA A 149 4.83 0.75 8.03
N ALA A 150 4.73 0.13 6.85
CA ALA A 150 4.42 -1.29 6.70
C ALA A 150 5.53 -2.20 7.22
N GLY A 151 6.79 -1.88 6.93
CA GLY A 151 7.97 -2.57 7.46
C GLY A 151 8.27 -2.27 8.93
N GLY A 152 7.45 -1.45 9.60
CA GLY A 152 7.68 -1.06 10.99
C GLY A 152 8.95 -0.26 11.22
N TRP A 153 9.36 0.52 10.22
CA TRP A 153 10.55 1.40 10.24
C TRP A 153 11.90 0.68 10.37
N GLN A 154 11.93 -0.66 10.32
CA GLN A 154 13.16 -1.45 10.46
C GLN A 154 14.20 -1.15 9.37
N ALA A 155 13.75 -0.85 8.15
CA ALA A 155 14.64 -0.53 7.03
C ALA A 155 15.28 0.87 7.14
N LEU A 156 14.83 1.71 8.07
CA LEU A 156 15.28 3.10 8.23
C LEU A 156 16.23 3.32 9.40
N GLU A 157 16.55 2.29 10.21
CA GLU A 157 17.42 2.47 11.39
C GLU A 157 18.83 2.97 11.03
N GLU A 158 19.27 2.79 9.78
CA GLU A 158 20.60 3.22 9.29
C GLU A 158 20.56 4.37 8.27
N THR A 159 19.39 4.97 7.96
CA THR A 159 19.27 6.04 6.95
C THR A 159 18.22 7.06 7.37
N ASP A 160 18.61 8.33 7.52
CA ASP A 160 17.66 9.39 7.88
C ASP A 160 16.73 9.70 6.67
N ALA A 161 15.49 10.07 6.94
CA ALA A 161 14.54 10.44 5.88
C ALA A 161 15.03 11.66 5.10
N ASP A 162 15.69 12.59 5.78
CA ASP A 162 16.31 13.79 5.19
C ASP A 162 17.41 13.41 4.17
N ASP A 163 18.14 12.31 4.39
CA ASP A 163 19.16 11.83 3.45
C ASP A 163 18.54 11.38 2.12
N VAL A 164 17.35 10.77 2.16
CA VAL A 164 16.71 10.20 0.96
C VAL A 164 16.17 11.29 0.04
N ASP A 165 15.57 12.33 0.62
CA ASP A 165 15.07 13.47 -0.15
C ASP A 165 16.23 14.26 -0.78
N GLU A 166 17.33 14.45 -0.05
CA GLU A 166 18.58 15.00 -0.59
C GLU A 166 19.09 14.15 -1.77
N TRP A 167 19.16 12.82 -1.62
CA TRP A 167 19.61 11.94 -2.70
C TRP A 167 18.76 12.06 -3.96
N ILE A 168 17.43 12.11 -3.80
CA ILE A 168 16.50 12.32 -4.93
C ILE A 168 16.75 13.67 -5.59
N ASN A 169 16.93 14.74 -4.81
CA ASN A 169 17.18 16.09 -5.33
C ASN A 169 18.52 16.19 -6.05
N VAL A 170 19.59 15.56 -5.52
CA VAL A 170 20.91 15.51 -6.16
C VAL A 170 20.85 14.72 -7.47
N ILE A 171 20.18 13.55 -7.49
CA ILE A 171 19.97 12.77 -8.72
C ILE A 171 19.18 13.58 -9.75
N GLY A 172 18.14 14.30 -9.30
CA GLY A 172 17.32 15.18 -10.13
C GLY A 172 18.05 16.42 -10.66
N GLY A 173 19.25 16.73 -10.14
CA GLY A 173 19.98 17.95 -10.43
C GLY A 173 19.39 19.22 -9.79
N ASN A 174 18.52 19.05 -8.79
CA ASN A 174 17.91 20.15 -8.03
C ASN A 174 18.82 20.62 -6.89
N GLU A 175 19.73 19.77 -6.43
CA GLU A 175 20.70 20.07 -5.39
C GLU A 175 22.14 19.75 -5.86
N PRO A 176 23.13 20.50 -5.34
CA PRO A 176 24.52 20.25 -5.68
C PRO A 176 25.03 18.94 -5.08
N LEU A 177 25.87 18.23 -5.82
CA LEU A 177 26.59 17.07 -5.31
C LEU A 177 27.61 17.51 -4.25
N ALA A 178 27.60 16.86 -3.09
CA ALA A 178 28.57 17.10 -2.03
C ALA A 178 30.01 16.85 -2.48
N GLU A 179 30.98 17.59 -1.91
CA GLU A 179 32.39 17.45 -2.27
C GLU A 179 32.90 16.03 -2.00
N GLY A 180 33.49 15.41 -3.03
CA GLY A 180 34.04 14.05 -2.95
C GLY A 180 33.02 12.92 -3.11
N ALA A 181 31.72 13.21 -3.19
CA ALA A 181 30.69 12.22 -3.52
C ALA A 181 30.55 12.04 -5.05
N THR A 182 29.96 10.92 -5.46
CA THR A 182 29.59 10.66 -6.86
C THR A 182 28.09 10.39 -7.02
N LEU A 183 27.53 10.73 -8.19
CA LEU A 183 26.14 10.40 -8.50
C LEU A 183 25.90 8.88 -8.52
N GLN A 184 26.92 8.11 -8.89
CA GLN A 184 26.86 6.65 -8.90
C GLN A 184 26.71 6.07 -7.50
N GLU A 185 27.43 6.62 -6.51
CA GLU A 185 27.29 6.23 -5.10
C GLU A 185 25.91 6.60 -4.54
N ILE A 186 25.45 7.82 -4.80
CA ILE A 186 24.11 8.27 -4.36
C ILE A 186 23.02 7.41 -5.00
N ALA A 187 23.11 7.12 -6.30
CA ALA A 187 22.17 6.24 -6.97
C ALA A 187 22.17 4.81 -6.38
N SER A 188 23.35 4.28 -6.03
CA SER A 188 23.48 2.97 -5.39
C SER A 188 22.83 2.95 -4.00
N ARG A 189 23.05 4.00 -3.21
CA ARG A 189 22.45 4.15 -1.87
C ARG A 189 20.94 4.25 -1.94
N LEU A 190 20.42 5.08 -2.85
CA LEU A 190 18.98 5.20 -3.05
C LEU A 190 18.36 3.87 -3.51
N GLN A 191 18.99 3.15 -4.45
CA GLN A 191 18.47 1.84 -4.88
C GLN A 191 18.50 0.82 -3.75
N ALA A 192 19.57 0.78 -2.97
CA ALA A 192 19.68 -0.10 -1.81
C ALA A 192 18.59 0.20 -0.76
N HIS A 193 18.32 1.47 -0.51
CA HIS A 193 17.25 1.91 0.38
C HIS A 193 15.86 1.50 -0.14
N LEU A 194 15.56 1.71 -1.42
CA LEU A 194 14.29 1.28 -2.02
C LEU A 194 14.12 -0.25 -1.95
N ASN A 195 15.20 -1.00 -2.21
CA ASN A 195 15.21 -2.46 -2.05
C ASN A 195 14.90 -2.86 -0.60
N ALA A 196 15.52 -2.21 0.39
CA ALA A 196 15.30 -2.48 1.81
C ALA A 196 13.86 -2.18 2.24
N LEU A 197 13.27 -1.08 1.78
CA LEU A 197 11.86 -0.75 2.03
C LEU A 197 10.92 -1.83 1.50
N VAL A 198 11.13 -2.31 0.27
CA VAL A 198 10.29 -3.36 -0.33
C VAL A 198 10.52 -4.69 0.39
N ASP A 199 11.75 -5.03 0.76
CA ASP A 199 12.07 -6.30 1.41
C ASP A 199 11.58 -6.38 2.85
N ALA A 200 11.55 -5.24 3.58
CA ALA A 200 10.98 -5.17 4.91
C ALA A 200 9.44 -5.16 4.91
N ALA A 201 8.79 -4.76 3.81
CA ALA A 201 7.34 -4.62 3.76
C ALA A 201 6.63 -6.00 3.76
N PRO A 202 5.85 -6.33 4.80
CA PRO A 202 5.28 -7.66 4.98
C PRO A 202 4.03 -7.91 4.11
N ALA A 203 3.51 -9.13 4.19
CA ALA A 203 2.32 -9.57 3.48
C ALA A 203 2.40 -9.30 1.97
N ASN A 204 1.37 -8.68 1.38
CA ASN A 204 1.32 -8.42 -0.06
C ASN A 204 1.97 -7.08 -0.47
N TRP A 205 2.47 -6.26 0.46
CA TRP A 205 3.09 -4.97 0.15
C TRP A 205 4.33 -5.14 -0.73
N SER A 206 5.27 -5.99 -0.32
CA SER A 206 6.50 -6.29 -1.09
C SER A 206 6.20 -6.78 -2.51
N THR A 207 5.19 -7.64 -2.66
CA THR A 207 4.79 -8.18 -3.96
C THR A 207 4.14 -7.11 -4.84
N LYS A 208 3.29 -6.24 -4.27
CA LYS A 208 2.61 -5.16 -5.01
C LYS A 208 3.58 -4.07 -5.47
N PHE A 209 4.62 -3.79 -4.69
CA PHE A 209 5.60 -2.76 -4.99
C PHE A 209 6.96 -3.30 -5.46
N ALA A 210 7.02 -4.57 -5.88
CA ALA A 210 8.24 -5.21 -6.38
C ALA A 210 8.88 -4.48 -7.57
N ALA A 211 8.12 -3.66 -8.30
CA ALA A 211 8.63 -2.82 -9.39
C ALA A 211 9.64 -1.75 -8.95
N LEU A 212 9.74 -1.46 -7.64
CA LEU A 212 10.78 -0.60 -7.07
C LEU A 212 12.12 -1.31 -6.86
N LYS A 213 12.16 -2.64 -7.00
CA LYS A 213 13.41 -3.39 -6.88
C LYS A 213 14.24 -3.28 -8.16
N GLY A 214 15.52 -2.98 -7.99
CA GLY A 214 16.53 -2.85 -9.05
C GLY A 214 17.79 -3.64 -8.75
#